data_AF-A0A7S9D4T6-F1
#
_entry.id   AF-A0A7S9D4T6-F1
#
_cell.length_a   1.000
_cell.length_b   1.000
_cell.length_c   1.000
_cell.angle_alpha   90.00
_cell.angle_beta   90.00
_cell.angle_gamma   90.00
#
_symmetry.space_group_name_H-M   'P 1'
#
loop_
_entity.id
_entity.type
_entity.pdbx_description
1 polymer ?
#
loop_
_entity_poly.entity_id
_entity_poly.type
_entity_poly.pdbx_seq_one_letter_code
_entity_poly.pdbx_strand_id
1 'polypeptide(L)' 'MLFVSLFRQPLNFVASKWQKLVRIAGNPYRPELHYMRGPGPKWHAKYQASRSNRGL' A
#
# COMPACT_ATOMS: atom_id res chain seq x y z
N MET A 1 34.63 -20.72 -23.34
CA MET A 1 33.96 -20.10 -22.18
C MET A 1 33.23 -18.80 -22.56
N LEU A 2 32.37 -18.79 -23.59
CA LEU A 2 31.57 -17.62 -23.98
C LEU A 2 30.07 -17.94 -24.19
N PHE A 3 29.71 -19.21 -24.36
CA PHE A 3 28.34 -19.63 -24.71
C PHE A 3 27.36 -19.69 -23.53
N VAL A 4 27.86 -19.87 -22.30
CA VAL A 4 27.01 -19.96 -21.08
C VAL A 4 26.46 -18.58 -20.66
N SER A 5 27.09 -17.49 -21.11
CA SER A 5 26.72 -16.12 -20.72
C SER A 5 25.50 -15.59 -21.49
N LEU A 6 25.33 -15.98 -22.76
CA LEU A 6 24.25 -15.47 -23.63
C LEU A 6 22.84 -15.81 -23.12
N PHE A 7 22.69 -16.94 -22.41
CA PHE A 7 21.41 -17.34 -21.82
C PHE A 7 21.25 -16.91 -20.35
N ARG A 8 22.34 -16.61 -19.64
CA ARG A 8 22.27 -16.24 -18.23
C ARG A 8 21.72 -14.83 -18.03
N GLN A 9 22.06 -13.89 -18.91
CA GLN A 9 21.60 -12.50 -18.84
C GLN A 9 20.08 -12.34 -19.00
N PRO A 10 19.42 -12.91 -20.02
CA PRO A 10 17.97 -12.79 -20.17
C PRO A 10 17.20 -13.47 -19.03
N LEU A 11 17.68 -14.60 -18.52
CA LEU A 11 17.06 -15.29 -17.39
C LEU A 11 17.13 -14.46 -16.10
N ASN A 12 18.26 -13.82 -15.82
CA ASN A 12 18.38 -12.93 -14.66
C ASN A 12 17.47 -11.69 -14.81
N PHE A 13 17.34 -11.15 -16.02
CA PHE A 13 16.41 -10.05 -16.27
C PHE A 13 14.96 -10.47 -15.96
N VAL A 14 14.51 -11.59 -16.52
CA VAL A 14 13.16 -12.12 -16.27
C VAL A 14 12.95 -12.42 -14.78
N ALA A 15 13.90 -13.09 -14.13
CA ALA A 15 13.85 -13.39 -12.71
C ALA A 15 13.75 -12.12 -11.85
N SER A 16 14.51 -11.06 -12.18
CA SER A 16 14.47 -9.79 -11.45
C SER A 16 13.11 -9.07 -11.59
N LYS A 17 12.51 -9.12 -12.79
CA LYS A 17 11.17 -8.55 -13.02
C LYS A 17 10.10 -9.33 -12.30
N TRP A 18 10.16 -10.66 -12.36
CA TRP A 18 9.26 -11.55 -11.63
C TRP A 18 9.33 -11.33 -10.13
N GLN A 19 10.54 -11.26 -9.56
CA GLN A 19 10.74 -10.98 -8.14
C GLN A 19 10.14 -9.62 -7.73
N LYS A 20 10.26 -8.59 -8.56
CA LYS A 20 9.64 -7.29 -8.31
C LYS A 20 8.11 -7.38 -8.29
N LEU A 21 7.52 -8.11 -9.23
CA LEU A 21 6.06 -8.31 -9.30
C LEU A 21 5.54 -9.05 -8.07
N VAL A 22 6.19 -10.14 -7.67
CA VAL A 22 5.82 -10.90 -6.46
C VAL A 22 5.85 -10.01 -5.21
N ARG A 23 6.86 -9.12 -5.09
CA ARG A 23 6.95 -8.19 -3.96
C ARG A 23 5.83 -7.14 -3.95
N ILE A 24 5.41 -6.66 -5.11
CA ILE A 24 4.31 -5.68 -5.22
C ILE A 24 2.98 -6.37 -4.94
N ALA A 25 2.72 -7.54 -5.55
CA ALA A 25 1.49 -8.29 -5.37
C ALA A 25 1.33 -8.79 -3.93
N GLY A 26 2.43 -9.16 -3.28
CA GLY A 26 2.45 -9.56 -1.87
C GLY A 26 2.44 -8.41 -0.87
N ASN A 27 2.40 -7.14 -1.32
CA ASN A 27 2.32 -5.99 -0.44
C ASN A 27 0.85 -5.54 -0.26
N PRO A 28 0.22 -5.77 0.92
CA PRO A 28 -1.16 -5.37 1.14
C PRO A 28 -1.32 -3.86 1.07
N TYR A 29 -2.39 -3.41 0.40
CA TYR A 29 -2.77 -2.00 0.43
C TYR A 29 -3.10 -1.57 1.87
N ARG A 30 -2.41 -0.55 2.38
CA ARG A 30 -2.60 0.02 3.73
C ARG A 30 -3.19 1.41 3.62
N PRO A 31 -4.53 1.52 3.53
CA PRO A 31 -5.18 2.82 3.37
C PRO A 31 -4.93 3.76 4.55
N GLU A 32 -4.56 3.23 5.73
CA GLU A 32 -4.19 3.98 6.92
C GLU A 32 -2.99 4.92 6.70
N LEU A 33 -2.09 4.58 5.76
CA LEU A 33 -0.97 5.45 5.37
C LEU A 33 -1.41 6.59 4.43
N HIS A 34 -2.57 6.44 3.79
CA HIS A 34 -3.09 7.36 2.78
C HIS A 34 -4.27 8.20 3.28
N TYR A 35 -4.87 7.84 4.42
CA TYR A 35 -5.81 8.68 5.16
C TYR A 35 -5.07 9.82 5.88
N MET A 36 -4.45 10.71 5.11
CA MET A 36 -3.91 11.98 5.61
C MET A 36 -5.02 13.00 5.92
N ARG A 37 -6.28 12.68 5.58
CA ARG A 37 -7.44 13.51 5.92
C ARG A 37 -8.08 12.94 7.16
N GLY A 38 -7.84 13.59 8.30
CA GLY A 38 -8.56 13.34 9.54
C GLY A 38 -10.09 13.47 9.36
N PRO A 39 -10.87 13.18 10.41
CA PRO A 39 -12.31 13.20 10.33
C PRO A 39 -12.83 14.53 9.74
N GLY A 40 -13.67 14.42 8.70
CA GLY A 40 -14.24 15.60 8.06
C GLY A 40 -15.23 16.36 8.95
N PRO A 41 -15.67 17.57 8.56
CA PRO A 41 -16.59 18.39 9.35
C PRO A 41 -17.89 17.66 9.74
N LYS A 42 -18.40 16.79 8.86
CA LYS A 42 -19.58 15.95 9.14
C LYS A 42 -19.34 14.95 10.28
N TRP A 43 -18.14 14.41 10.41
CA TRP A 43 -17.77 13.53 11.51
C TRP A 43 -17.73 14.30 12.83
N HIS A 44 -17.13 15.49 12.83
CA HIS A 44 -17.08 16.34 14.02
C HIS A 44 -18.48 16.76 14.50
N ALA A 45 -19.38 17.16 13.59
CA ALA A 45 -20.76 17.53 13.94
C ALA A 45 -21.52 16.39 14.64
N LYS A 46 -21.38 15.15 14.15
CA LYS A 46 -22.01 13.96 14.77
C LYS A 46 -21.46 13.67 16.17
N TYR A 47 -20.14 13.79 16.35
CA TYR A 47 -19.50 13.51 17.64
C TYR A 47 -19.73 14.61 18.67
N GLN A 48 -19.81 15.87 18.25
CA GLN A 48 -20.17 16.97 19.15
C GLN A 48 -21.61 16.85 19.63
N ALA A 49 -22.56 16.53 18.74
CA ALA A 49 -23.96 16.32 19.13
C ALA A 49 -24.14 15.14 20.10
N SER A 50 -23.38 14.06 19.91
CA SER A 50 -23.41 12.90 20.82
C SER A 50 -22.60 13.10 22.12
N ARG A 51 -21.76 14.13 22.18
CA ARG A 51 -21.05 14.55 23.40
C ARG A 51 -21.87 15.58 24.19
N SER A 52 -22.59 16.48 23.53
CA SER A 52 -23.53 17.40 24.19
C SER A 52 -24.70 16.64 24.83
N ASN A 53 -25.21 15.60 24.17
CA ASN A 53 -26.32 14.79 24.69
C ASN A 53 -25.94 13.87 25.89
N ARG A 54 -24.66 13.83 26.28
CA ARG A 54 -24.16 13.04 27.42
C ARG A 54 -23.75 13.90 28.62
N GLY A 55 -23.82 15.22 28.50
CA GLY A 55 -23.44 16.20 29.53
C GLY A 55 -24.63 16.88 30.21
N LEU A 56 -25.85 16.36 30.01
CA LEU A 56 -27.06 16.64 30.78
C LEU A 56 -27.43 15.36 31.55
#